data_AF-A0A959T819-F1
#
_entry.id   AF-A0A959T819-F1
#
_cell.length_a   1.000
_cell.length_b   1.000
_cell.length_c   1.000
_cell.angle_alpha   90.00
_cell.angle_beta   90.00
_cell.angle_gamma   90.00
#
_symmetry.space_group_name_H-M   'P 1'
#
loop_
_entity.id
_entity.type
_entity.pdbx_description
1 polymer ?
#
loop_
_entity_poly.entity_id
_entity_poly.type
_entity_poly.pdbx_seq_one_letter_code
_entity_poly.pdbx_strand_id
1 'polypeptide(L)'
;MKNEDVVVLVVLVSLTLLVLAAALFVVVIGAANRRHRHRAELAELHLQRDRELRQAEREATGQALSEVGRELHDNVGQLLTVTQLGLRDHVDPKVLEHPRVAVALEALDQSVEEIRRLGRSLDQDRWQDRTLLT
;
A
#
# COMPACT_ATOMS: atom_id res chain seq x y z
N MET A 1 -20.96 67.22 -39.99
CA MET A 1 -19.98 66.13 -40.20
C MET A 1 -20.14 65.62 -41.61
N LYS A 2 -19.04 65.42 -42.35
CA LYS A 2 -19.12 64.81 -43.68
C LYS A 2 -19.39 63.31 -43.49
N ASN A 3 -20.11 62.69 -44.42
CA ASN A 3 -20.42 61.24 -44.35
C ASN A 3 -19.16 60.37 -44.24
N GLU A 4 -18.05 60.85 -44.79
CA GLU A 4 -16.73 60.22 -44.74
C GLU A 4 -16.18 60.10 -43.30
N ASP A 5 -16.36 61.12 -42.46
CA ASP A 5 -15.92 61.11 -41.06
C ASP A 5 -16.68 60.05 -40.24
N VAL A 6 -17.97 59.86 -40.56
CA VAL A 6 -18.83 58.86 -39.90
C VAL A 6 -18.39 57.45 -40.28
N VAL A 7 -18.10 57.21 -41.57
CA VAL A 7 -17.64 55.90 -42.05
C VAL A 7 -16.30 55.53 -41.41
N VAL A 8 -15.34 56.47 -41.36
CA VAL A 8 -14.04 56.25 -40.72
C VAL A 8 -14.20 55.92 -39.23
N LEU A 9 -15.05 56.66 -38.51
CA LEU A 9 -15.33 56.40 -37.10
C LEU A 9 -15.90 54.99 -36.89
N VAL A 10 -16.90 54.59 -37.68
CA VAL A 10 -17.54 53.27 -37.58
C VAL A 10 -16.54 52.14 -37.83
N VAL A 11 -15.70 52.26 -38.85
CA VAL A 11 -14.64 51.27 -39.14
C VAL A 11 -13.65 51.17 -37.98
N LEU A 12 -13.22 52.29 -37.41
CA LEU A 12 -12.23 52.32 -36.34
C LEU A 12 -12.79 51.71 -35.04
N VAL A 13 -14.03 52.03 -34.69
CA VAL A 13 -14.73 51.42 -33.55
C VAL A 13 -14.90 49.91 -33.76
N SER A 14 -15.32 49.50 -34.96
CA SER A 14 -15.52 48.08 -35.28
C SER A 14 -14.21 47.28 -35.19
N LEU A 15 -13.11 47.84 -35.71
CA LEU A 15 -11.79 47.22 -35.62
C LEU A 15 -11.32 47.12 -34.17
N THR A 16 -11.55 48.18 -33.37
CA THR A 16 -11.17 48.20 -31.95
C THR A 16 -11.93 47.12 -31.17
N LEU A 17 -13.24 46.97 -31.40
CA LEU A 17 -14.04 45.91 -30.78
C LEU A 17 -13.57 44.51 -31.19
N LEU A 18 -13.18 44.33 -32.46
CA LEU A 18 -12.68 43.05 -32.95
C LEU A 18 -11.35 42.66 -32.30
N VAL A 19 -10.43 43.62 -32.14
CA VAL A 19 -9.16 43.40 -31.44
C VAL A 19 -9.40 43.06 -29.96
N LEU A 20 -10.31 43.76 -29.29
CA LEU A 20 -10.67 43.47 -27.89
C LEU A 20 -11.28 42.07 -27.74
N ALA A 21 -12.18 41.67 -28.66
CA ALA A 21 -12.76 40.34 -28.66
C ALA A 21 -11.70 39.24 -28.87
N ALA A 22 -10.77 39.45 -29.80
CA ALA A 22 -9.65 38.53 -30.03
C ALA A 22 -8.73 38.41 -28.80
N ALA A 23 -8.40 39.53 -28.16
CA ALA A 23 -7.59 39.54 -26.93
C ALA A 23 -8.29 38.77 -25.80
N LEU A 24 -9.60 38.99 -25.59
CA LEU A 24 -10.38 38.25 -24.60
C LEU A 24 -10.38 36.76 -24.90
N PHE A 25 -10.55 36.38 -26.16
CA PHE A 25 -10.55 34.98 -26.59
C PHE A 25 -9.24 34.27 -26.26
N VAL A 26 -8.10 34.91 -26.55
CA VAL A 26 -6.76 34.38 -26.21
C VAL A 26 -6.60 34.21 -24.70
N VAL A 27 -7.04 35.19 -23.90
CA VAL A 27 -6.96 35.11 -22.44
C VAL A 27 -7.80 33.96 -21.90
N VAL A 28 -9.04 33.79 -22.38
CA VAL A 28 -9.94 32.71 -21.94
C VAL A 28 -9.37 31.34 -22.28
N ILE A 29 -8.88 31.12 -23.51
CA ILE A 29 -8.25 29.85 -23.89
C ILE A 29 -6.99 29.59 -23.08
N GLY A 30 -6.14 30.60 -22.92
CA GLY A 30 -4.92 30.49 -22.11
C GLY A 30 -5.24 30.09 -20.67
N ALA A 31 -6.25 30.71 -20.06
CA ALA A 31 -6.70 30.38 -18.71
C ALA A 31 -7.30 28.97 -18.63
N ALA A 32 -8.13 28.57 -19.60
CA ALA A 32 -8.69 27.22 -19.66
C ALA A 32 -7.59 26.17 -19.77
N ASN A 33 -6.62 26.35 -20.68
CA ASN A 33 -5.54 25.40 -20.89
C ASN A 33 -4.64 25.27 -19.65
N ARG A 34 -4.33 26.39 -18.98
CA ARG A 34 -3.60 26.38 -17.70
C ARG A 34 -4.36 25.60 -16.62
N ARG A 35 -5.68 25.81 -16.51
CA ARG A 35 -6.53 25.08 -15.55
C ARG A 35 -6.57 23.57 -15.86
N HIS A 36 -6.68 23.19 -17.13
CA HIS A 36 -6.66 21.79 -17.55
C HIS A 36 -5.33 21.12 -17.23
N ARG A 37 -4.21 21.76 -17.58
CA ARG A 37 -2.88 21.21 -17.29
C ARG A 37 -2.63 21.08 -15.79
N HIS A 38 -2.97 22.11 -15.02
CA HIS A 38 -2.81 22.05 -13.57
C HIS A 38 -3.65 20.95 -12.92
N ARG A 39 -4.89 20.72 -13.39
CA ARG A 39 -5.73 19.60 -12.92
C ARG A 39 -5.13 18.23 -13.29
N ALA A 40 -4.54 18.10 -14.47
CA ALA A 40 -3.88 16.87 -14.88
C ALA A 40 -2.64 16.59 -14.02
N GLU A 41 -1.80 17.60 -13.80
CA GLU A 41 -0.63 17.51 -12.91
C GLU A 41 -1.04 17.13 -11.48
N LEU A 42 -2.08 17.76 -10.92
CA LEU A 42 -2.59 17.40 -9.59
C LEU A 42 -3.13 15.97 -9.53
N ALA A 43 -3.84 15.52 -10.56
CA ALA A 43 -4.35 14.15 -10.63
C ALA A 43 -3.21 13.12 -10.68
N GLU A 44 -2.14 13.41 -11.43
CA GLU A 44 -0.96 12.56 -11.48
C GLU A 44 -0.22 12.52 -10.13
N LEU A 45 -0.03 13.68 -9.49
CA LEU A 45 0.58 13.76 -8.16
C LEU A 45 -0.23 12.99 -7.12
N HIS A 46 -1.55 13.10 -7.13
CA HIS A 46 -2.41 12.31 -6.23
C HIS A 46 -2.27 10.81 -6.50
N LEU A 47 -2.24 10.40 -7.77
CA LEU A 47 -2.08 9.00 -8.14
C LEU A 47 -0.72 8.43 -7.69
N GLN A 48 0.35 9.19 -7.85
CA GLN A 48 1.69 8.81 -7.39
C GLN A 48 1.73 8.70 -5.86
N ARG A 49 1.22 9.72 -5.16
CA ARG A 49 1.15 9.74 -3.69
C ARG A 49 0.34 8.57 -3.13
N ASP A 50 -0.79 8.23 -3.75
CA ASP A 50 -1.60 7.09 -3.33
C ASP A 50 -0.89 5.75 -3.57
N ARG A 51 -0.11 5.64 -4.65
CA ARG A 51 0.72 4.44 -4.90
C ARG A 51 1.83 4.30 -3.86
N GLU A 52 2.53 5.38 -3.55
CA GLU A 52 3.59 5.41 -2.54
C GLU A 52 3.04 5.07 -1.15
N LEU A 53 1.89 5.62 -0.76
CA LEU A 53 1.24 5.28 0.50
C LEU A 53 0.89 3.80 0.60
N ARG A 54 0.25 3.23 -0.44
CA ARG A 54 -0.09 1.80 -0.46
C ARG A 54 1.17 0.93 -0.43
N GLN A 55 2.24 1.36 -1.09
CA GLN A 55 3.52 0.67 -1.04
C GLN A 55 4.09 0.68 0.39
N ALA A 56 4.15 1.85 1.02
CA ALA A 56 4.63 2.00 2.39
C ALA A 56 3.80 1.21 3.41
N GLU A 57 2.47 1.20 3.29
CA GLU A 57 1.57 0.39 4.13
C GLU A 57 1.86 -1.10 3.98
N ARG A 58 2.08 -1.58 2.74
CA ARG A 58 2.43 -2.97 2.48
C ARG A 58 3.79 -3.34 3.04
N GLU A 59 4.79 -2.48 2.88
CA GLU A 59 6.13 -2.69 3.42
C GLU A 59 6.12 -2.73 4.96
N ALA A 60 5.47 -1.76 5.60
CA ALA A 60 5.33 -1.72 7.05
C ALA A 60 4.58 -2.94 7.59
N THR A 61 3.48 -3.34 6.93
CA THR A 61 2.73 -4.55 7.30
C THR A 61 3.56 -5.81 7.11
N GLY A 62 4.31 -5.92 6.01
CA GLY A 62 5.19 -7.05 5.75
C GLY A 62 6.30 -7.17 6.80
N GLN A 63 6.93 -6.05 7.17
CA GLN A 63 7.92 -6.00 8.25
C GLN A 63 7.32 -6.44 9.58
N ALA A 64 6.15 -5.91 9.95
CA ALA A 64 5.48 -6.29 11.20
C ALA A 64 5.11 -7.79 11.24
N LEU A 65 4.61 -8.34 10.13
CA LEU A 65 4.29 -9.77 10.03
C LEU A 65 5.54 -10.65 10.10
N SER A 66 6.64 -10.25 9.46
CA SER A 66 7.91 -10.98 9.56
C SER A 66 8.45 -10.95 10.99
N GLU A 67 8.41 -9.80 11.66
CA GLU A 67 8.82 -9.66 13.06
C GLU A 67 8.00 -10.57 13.98
N VAL A 68 6.67 -10.57 13.83
CA VAL A 68 5.77 -11.49 14.57
C VAL A 68 6.06 -12.94 14.23
N GLY A 69 6.28 -13.26 12.95
CA GLY A 69 6.61 -14.62 12.50
C GLY A 69 7.90 -15.12 13.15
N ARG A 70 8.90 -14.25 13.28
CA ARG A 70 10.18 -14.51 13.92
C ARG A 70 10.05 -14.74 15.41
N GLU A 71 9.37 -13.84 16.12
CA GLU A 71 9.12 -14.00 17.55
C GLU A 71 8.31 -15.27 17.86
N LEU A 72 7.35 -15.65 17.01
CA LEU A 72 6.57 -16.87 17.22
C LEU A 72 7.43 -18.14 17.10
N HIS A 73 8.21 -18.29 16.03
CA HIS A 73 8.99 -19.51 15.85
C HIS A 73 10.21 -19.59 16.79
N ASP A 74 10.86 -18.46 17.06
CA ASP A 74 12.02 -18.41 17.95
C ASP A 74 11.57 -18.49 19.41
N ASN A 75 10.70 -17.60 19.89
CA ASN A 75 10.37 -17.60 21.33
C ASN A 75 9.39 -18.72 21.69
N VAL A 76 8.23 -18.77 21.03
CA VAL A 76 7.18 -19.72 21.40
C VAL A 76 7.56 -21.14 20.96
N GLY A 77 8.07 -21.29 19.74
CA GLY A 77 8.54 -22.59 19.23
C GLY A 77 9.68 -23.19 20.06
N GLN A 78 10.65 -22.37 20.48
CA GLN A 78 11.75 -22.84 21.34
C GLN A 78 11.26 -23.18 22.75
N LEU A 79 10.40 -22.35 23.37
CA LEU A 79 9.86 -22.62 24.70
C LEU A 79 9.10 -23.95 24.75
N LEU A 80 8.26 -24.23 23.73
CA LEU A 80 7.54 -25.49 23.63
C LEU A 80 8.49 -26.67 23.39
N THR A 81 9.54 -26.49 22.58
CA THR A 81 10.57 -27.53 22.36
C THR A 81 11.34 -27.85 23.65
N VAL A 82 11.71 -26.83 24.43
CA VAL A 82 12.37 -27.02 25.74
C VAL A 82 11.43 -27.72 26.72
N THR A 83 10.15 -27.34 26.74
CA THR A 83 9.14 -27.99 27.58
C THR A 83 8.99 -29.47 27.20
N GLN A 84 8.90 -29.78 25.91
CA GLN A 84 8.79 -31.14 25.39
C GLN A 84 10.03 -31.98 25.75
N LEU A 85 11.24 -31.42 25.61
CA LEU A 85 12.47 -32.08 26.01
C LEU A 85 12.52 -32.34 27.51
N GLY A 86 12.20 -31.34 28.34
CA GLY A 86 12.18 -31.49 29.79
C GLY A 86 11.17 -32.53 30.28
N LEU A 87 9.99 -32.59 29.65
CA LEU A 87 9.00 -33.64 29.94
C LEU A 87 9.52 -35.02 29.59
N ARG A 88 10.22 -35.18 28.46
CA ARG A 88 10.76 -36.47 28.04
C ARG A 88 12.00 -36.91 28.83
N ASP A 89 12.81 -35.97 29.32
CA ASP A 89 14.08 -36.25 30.00
C ASP A 89 13.93 -36.37 31.53
N HIS A 90 12.93 -35.72 32.14
CA HIS A 90 12.82 -35.62 33.60
C HIS A 90 11.58 -36.28 34.21
N VAL A 91 10.68 -36.85 33.40
CA VAL A 91 9.49 -37.57 33.88
C VAL A 91 9.70 -39.08 33.79
N ASP A 92 9.20 -39.83 34.79
CA ASP A 92 9.25 -41.29 34.81
C ASP A 92 8.62 -41.87 33.52
N PRO A 93 9.32 -42.75 32.78
CA PRO A 93 8.80 -43.38 31.56
C PRO A 93 7.42 -44.02 31.74
N LYS A 94 7.11 -44.60 32.90
CA LYS A 94 5.80 -45.20 33.19
C LYS A 94 4.66 -44.17 33.21
N VAL A 95 4.96 -42.93 33.58
CA VAL A 95 4.01 -41.82 33.55
C VAL A 95 3.83 -41.33 32.10
N LEU A 96 4.91 -41.31 31.32
CA LEU A 96 4.86 -40.94 29.90
C LEU A 96 4.06 -41.93 29.05
N GLU A 97 4.13 -43.23 29.37
CA GLU A 97 3.36 -44.29 28.71
C GLU A 97 1.87 -44.30 29.08
N HIS A 98 1.46 -43.53 30.10
CA HIS A 98 0.05 -43.42 30.45
C HIS A 98 -0.74 -42.83 29.26
N PRO A 99 -1.84 -43.46 28.81
CA PRO A 99 -2.51 -43.08 27.55
C PRO A 99 -2.87 -41.59 27.45
N ARG A 100 -3.30 -40.98 28.56
CA ARG A 100 -3.63 -39.54 28.60
C ARG A 100 -2.40 -38.64 28.42
N VAL A 101 -1.25 -39.05 28.95
CA VAL A 101 0.00 -38.29 28.87
C VAL A 101 0.60 -38.43 27.47
N ALA A 102 0.57 -39.64 26.90
CA ALA A 102 1.00 -39.89 25.52
C ALA A 102 0.22 -39.03 24.51
N VAL A 103 -1.11 -38.94 24.63
CA VAL A 103 -1.95 -38.07 23.78
C VAL A 103 -1.60 -36.60 23.96
N ALA A 104 -1.34 -36.14 25.19
CA ALA A 104 -0.96 -34.76 25.45
C ALA A 104 0.42 -34.42 24.86
N LEU A 105 1.38 -35.34 24.92
CA LEU A 105 2.68 -35.19 24.27
C LEU A 105 2.58 -35.16 22.75
N GLU A 106 1.74 -36.01 22.15
CA GLU A 106 1.49 -35.97 20.71
C GLU A 106 0.85 -34.64 20.27
N ALA A 107 -0.11 -34.12 21.05
CA ALA A 107 -0.70 -32.81 20.80
C ALA A 107 0.33 -31.66 20.96
N LEU A 108 1.27 -31.78 21.91
CA LEU A 108 2.37 -30.83 22.07
C LEU A 108 3.31 -30.86 20.86
N ASP A 109 3.68 -32.04 20.36
CA ASP A 109 4.50 -32.22 19.15
C ASP A 109 3.85 -31.57 17.93
N GLN A 110 2.54 -31.81 17.75
CA GLN A 110 1.78 -31.19 16.67
C GLN A 110 1.73 -29.66 16.82
N SER A 111 1.54 -29.16 18.04
CA SER A 111 1.50 -27.72 18.32
C SER A 111 2.83 -27.02 18.03
N VAL A 112 3.95 -27.67 18.36
CA VAL A 112 5.31 -27.18 18.07
C VAL A 112 5.53 -27.04 16.57
N GLU A 113 5.18 -28.08 15.79
CA GLU A 113 5.32 -28.03 14.33
C GLU A 113 4.40 -26.95 13.74
N GLU A 114 3.21 -26.79 14.29
CA GLU A 114 2.25 -25.82 13.78
C GLU A 114 2.66 -24.37 14.03
N ILE A 115 3.22 -24.06 15.20
CA ILE A 115 3.79 -22.74 15.47
C ILE A 115 5.00 -22.48 14.57
N ARG A 116 5.87 -23.47 14.35
CA ARG A 116 7.00 -23.32 13.41
C ARG A 116 6.52 -23.11 11.97
N ARG A 117 5.45 -23.79 11.57
CA ARG A 117 4.84 -23.61 10.23
C ARG A 117 4.24 -22.22 10.09
N LEU A 118 3.50 -21.75 11.09
CA LEU A 118 2.89 -20.42 11.11
C LEU A 118 3.95 -19.32 11.11
N GLY A 119 4.96 -19.41 11.99
CA GLY A 119 6.06 -18.46 12.04
C GLY A 119 6.79 -18.35 10.71
N ARG A 120 7.15 -19.48 10.08
CA ARG A 120 7.74 -19.51 8.73
C ARG A 120 6.82 -18.92 7.65
N SER A 121 5.50 -19.12 7.76
CA SER A 121 4.53 -18.58 6.79
C SER A 121 4.37 -17.06 6.89
N LEU A 122 4.58 -16.49 8.07
CA LEU A 122 4.53 -15.06 8.34
C LEU A 122 5.86 -14.37 8.01
N ASP A 123 6.98 -15.06 8.21
CA ASP A 123 8.34 -14.58 7.97
C ASP A 123 8.77 -14.67 6.49
N GLN A 124 8.21 -15.61 5.72
CA GLN A 124 8.59 -15.75 4.32
C GLN A 124 8.15 -14.59 3.44
N ASP A 125 9.10 -14.13 2.63
CA ASP A 125 9.13 -13.21 1.47
C ASP A 125 7.97 -13.33 0.44
N ARG A 126 6.97 -14.17 0.69
CA ARG A 126 5.79 -14.41 -0.17
C ARG A 126 4.85 -13.21 -0.29
N TRP A 127 5.06 -12.16 0.50
CA TRP A 127 4.33 -10.91 0.35
C TRP A 127 4.80 -10.09 -0.85
N GLN A 128 6.04 -10.29 -1.33
CA GLN A 128 6.51 -9.65 -2.56
C GLN A 128 5.92 -10.31 -3.83
N ASP A 129 5.73 -11.63 -3.81
CA ASP A 129 5.43 -12.40 -5.02
C ASP A 129 3.92 -12.46 -5.39
N ARG A 130 3.01 -12.23 -4.44
CA ARG A 130 1.55 -12.17 -4.74
C ARG A 130 1.11 -10.88 -5.45
N THR A 131 2.02 -9.92 -5.65
CA THR A 131 1.70 -8.60 -6.23
C THR A 131 1.93 -8.54 -7.75
N LEU A 132 2.62 -9.50 -8.36
CA LEU A 132 2.88 -9.49 -9.81
C LEU A 132 1.69 -9.96 -10.68
N LEU A 133 0.52 -10.22 -10.09
CA LEU A 133 -0.66 -10.79 -10.80
C LEU A 133 -1.93 -9.91 -10.79
N THR A 134 -1.84 -8.61 -10.52
CA THR A 134 -2.99 -7.68 -10.72
C THR A 134 -2.56 -6.35 -11.28
#